data_AF-D4YQI2-F1
#
_entry.id   AF-D4YQI2-F1
#
_cell.length_a   1.000
_cell.length_b   1.000
_cell.length_c   1.000
_cell.angle_alpha   90.00
_cell.angle_beta   90.00
_cell.angle_gamma   90.00
#
_symmetry.space_group_name_H-M   'P 1'
#
loop_
_entity.id
_entity.type
_entity.pdbx_description
1 polymer ?
#
loop_
_entity_poly.entity_id
_entity_poly.type
_entity_poly.pdbx_seq_one_letter_code
_entity_poly.pdbx_strand_id
1 'polypeptide(L)'
;MRDDNATVSSPEPVAEDQQGTEPDQSGVGNDEDAPAVSHGSEGSDDTDDSSLRSAEKLDQKVEEDKVVVDQNLIGKWVPQISSKKVGMEADGQVWDEDTIYEEHQELANEYGASQVLLLKSEDYASYRQPGYYVTVIDSSYDDPDDALQWCRFYSLDADHCYAKQINTTGGPDGTTRLQE
;
A
#
# COMPACT_ATOMS: atom_id res chain seq x y z
N MET A 1 6.03 59.29 -26.87
CA MET A 1 6.04 58.37 -28.03
C MET A 1 6.17 56.97 -27.42
N ARG A 2 5.20 56.06 -27.59
CA ARG A 2 4.82 55.34 -28.82
C ARG A 2 6.02 54.62 -29.43
N ASP A 3 6.07 53.31 -29.19
CA ASP A 3 6.42 52.18 -30.05
C ASP A 3 5.83 50.95 -29.30
N ASP A 4 4.67 50.43 -29.72
CA ASP A 4 4.49 49.16 -30.45
C ASP A 4 4.44 47.89 -29.55
N ASN A 5 3.21 47.38 -29.35
CA ASN A 5 2.93 46.10 -28.68
C ASN A 5 2.20 45.17 -29.66
N ALA A 6 2.76 43.99 -29.93
CA ALA A 6 2.30 43.09 -30.98
C ALA A 6 1.14 42.17 -30.55
N THR A 7 0.29 41.78 -31.52
CA THR A 7 -0.85 40.87 -31.35
C THR A 7 -0.53 39.45 -31.82
N VAL A 8 -0.87 38.46 -30.99
CA VAL A 8 -1.21 37.07 -31.36
C VAL A 8 -2.01 36.50 -30.17
N SER A 9 -3.34 36.34 -30.23
CA SER A 9 -4.17 35.38 -31.00
C SER A 9 -4.11 33.95 -30.46
N SER A 10 -5.14 33.56 -29.71
CA SER A 10 -5.44 32.18 -29.34
C SER A 10 -5.96 31.37 -30.53
N PRO A 11 -5.78 30.04 -30.55
CA PRO A 11 -6.57 29.11 -31.35
C PRO A 11 -7.62 28.37 -30.51
N GLU A 12 -8.86 28.33 -31.00
CA GLU A 12 -9.92 27.42 -30.52
C GLU A 12 -9.91 26.13 -31.36
N PRO A 13 -10.16 24.95 -30.78
CA PRO A 13 -10.50 23.75 -31.54
C PRO A 13 -12.01 23.69 -31.83
N VAL A 14 -12.39 23.77 -33.10
CA VAL A 14 -13.77 23.58 -33.58
C VAL A 14 -14.15 22.10 -33.72
N ALA A 15 -15.45 21.80 -33.78
CA ALA A 15 -16.02 20.46 -33.91
C ALA A 15 -16.47 20.12 -35.35
N GLU A 16 -17.24 19.02 -35.47
CA GLU A 16 -17.89 18.40 -36.66
C GLU A 16 -17.16 17.20 -37.30
N ASP A 17 -17.82 16.18 -37.91
CA ASP A 17 -19.11 15.49 -37.66
C ASP A 17 -19.20 14.23 -38.60
N GLN A 18 -20.08 13.25 -38.31
CA GLN A 18 -20.63 12.20 -39.23
C GLN A 18 -19.69 11.07 -39.76
N GLN A 19 -20.12 9.84 -40.12
CA GLN A 19 -21.33 9.04 -39.78
C GLN A 19 -21.12 7.53 -40.12
N GLY A 20 -21.63 6.64 -39.25
CA GLY A 20 -22.37 5.38 -39.52
C GLY A 20 -21.85 4.25 -40.45
N THR A 21 -21.95 2.99 -39.97
CA THR A 21 -22.72 1.92 -40.65
C THR A 21 -23.03 0.71 -39.75
N GLU A 22 -24.30 0.29 -39.75
CA GLU A 22 -24.86 -1.03 -39.34
C GLU A 22 -25.56 -1.64 -40.59
N PRO A 23 -26.09 -2.89 -40.64
CA PRO A 23 -26.38 -3.89 -39.58
C PRO A 23 -25.68 -5.26 -39.90
N ASP A 24 -26.15 -6.52 -39.69
CA ASP A 24 -27.48 -7.06 -39.33
C ASP A 24 -27.47 -8.54 -38.85
N GLN A 25 -28.62 -8.95 -38.28
CA GLN A 25 -29.24 -10.30 -38.21
C GLN A 25 -28.56 -11.50 -37.49
N SER A 26 -29.09 -11.75 -36.28
CA SER A 26 -29.93 -12.92 -35.95
C SER A 26 -29.48 -14.37 -36.23
N GLY A 27 -29.45 -15.18 -35.17
CA GLY A 27 -29.58 -16.64 -35.21
C GLY A 27 -30.28 -17.17 -33.95
N VAL A 28 -31.35 -17.97 -34.12
CA VAL A 28 -32.13 -18.57 -33.02
C VAL A 28 -31.90 -20.09 -33.01
N GLY A 29 -31.71 -20.67 -31.83
CA GLY A 29 -31.64 -22.11 -31.60
C GLY A 29 -32.23 -22.44 -30.23
N ASN A 30 -33.00 -23.52 -30.14
CA ASN A 30 -33.91 -23.82 -29.03
C ASN A 30 -33.61 -25.17 -28.37
N ASP A 31 -33.97 -25.26 -27.10
CA ASP A 31 -34.47 -26.43 -26.35
C ASP A 31 -33.60 -27.70 -26.13
N GLU A 32 -33.33 -27.91 -24.83
CA GLU A 32 -33.56 -29.15 -24.07
C GLU A 32 -32.53 -30.31 -23.99
N ASP A 33 -32.66 -30.98 -22.83
CA ASP A 33 -32.03 -32.18 -22.26
C ASP A 33 -30.53 -32.16 -21.85
N ALA A 34 -30.25 -32.86 -20.75
CA ALA A 34 -28.98 -32.84 -20.04
C ALA A 34 -28.11 -34.09 -20.34
N PRO A 35 -26.82 -34.04 -19.98
CA PRO A 35 -26.45 -34.89 -18.84
C PRO A 35 -25.69 -34.13 -17.74
N ALA A 36 -25.79 -34.63 -16.52
CA ALA A 36 -25.09 -34.06 -15.37
C ALA A 36 -23.56 -34.23 -15.48
N VAL A 37 -22.84 -33.13 -15.61
CA VAL A 37 -21.41 -33.08 -15.30
C VAL A 37 -21.22 -32.80 -13.81
N SER A 38 -20.99 -33.86 -13.03
CA SER A 38 -20.57 -33.72 -11.64
C SER A 38 -19.14 -33.17 -11.57
N HIS A 39 -18.99 -31.85 -11.60
CA HIS A 39 -17.88 -31.20 -10.93
C HIS A 39 -18.27 -30.99 -9.48
N GLY A 40 -18.08 -32.05 -8.69
CA GLY A 40 -17.88 -31.88 -7.27
C GLY A 40 -16.47 -31.33 -7.05
N SER A 41 -16.37 -30.03 -6.85
CA SER A 41 -15.43 -29.46 -5.89
C SER A 41 -16.30 -29.14 -4.67
N GLU A 42 -16.13 -29.75 -3.49
CA GLU A 42 -14.89 -29.74 -2.70
C GLU A 42 -14.35 -28.31 -2.66
N GLY A 43 -15.09 -27.44 -1.97
CA GLY A 43 -14.60 -26.13 -1.54
C GLY A 43 -13.62 -26.29 -0.37
N SER A 44 -12.89 -25.20 -0.07
CA SER A 44 -11.62 -25.19 0.68
C SER A 44 -10.41 -25.65 -0.14
N ASP A 45 -10.10 -24.86 -1.19
CA ASP A 45 -8.77 -24.82 -1.85
C ASP A 45 -8.45 -23.36 -2.28
N ASP A 46 -9.45 -22.61 -2.78
CA ASP A 46 -9.33 -21.17 -3.14
C ASP A 46 -8.76 -20.26 -2.03
N THR A 47 -9.02 -20.58 -0.76
CA THR A 47 -8.55 -19.76 0.38
C THR A 47 -7.04 -19.90 0.61
N ASP A 48 -6.51 -21.11 0.49
CA ASP A 48 -5.07 -21.37 0.57
C ASP A 48 -4.34 -20.76 -0.64
N ASP A 49 -4.92 -20.84 -1.86
CA ASP A 49 -4.38 -20.17 -3.05
C ASP A 49 -4.38 -18.62 -2.91
N SER A 50 -5.44 -18.03 -2.35
CA SER A 50 -5.51 -16.57 -2.09
C SER A 50 -4.45 -16.11 -1.09
N SER A 51 -4.38 -16.75 0.09
CA SER A 51 -3.40 -16.42 1.13
C SER A 51 -1.97 -16.57 0.60
N LEU A 52 -1.66 -17.66 -0.13
CA LEU A 52 -0.36 -17.81 -0.80
C LEU A 52 -0.07 -16.67 -1.78
N ARG A 53 -1.05 -16.29 -2.62
CA ARG A 53 -0.89 -15.17 -3.56
C ARG A 53 -0.73 -13.82 -2.87
N SER A 54 -1.27 -13.60 -1.69
CA SER A 54 -1.08 -12.36 -0.92
C SER A 54 0.18 -12.37 -0.07
N ALA A 55 0.65 -13.54 0.37
CA ALA A 55 2.02 -13.70 0.88
C ALA A 55 3.05 -13.29 -0.19
N GLU A 56 2.87 -13.75 -1.45
CA GLU A 56 3.71 -13.35 -2.58
C GLU A 56 3.66 -11.83 -2.86
N LYS A 57 2.47 -11.19 -2.79
CA LYS A 57 2.33 -9.72 -2.93
C LYS A 57 3.05 -8.95 -1.81
N LEU A 58 2.89 -9.38 -0.56
CA LEU A 58 3.53 -8.76 0.60
C LEU A 58 5.06 -8.85 0.49
N ASP A 59 5.59 -10.03 0.17
CA ASP A 59 7.04 -10.23 0.05
C ASP A 59 7.63 -9.50 -1.16
N GLN A 60 6.91 -9.42 -2.28
CA GLN A 60 7.32 -8.57 -3.40
C GLN A 60 7.36 -7.08 -2.99
N LYS A 61 6.31 -6.58 -2.32
CA LYS A 61 6.23 -5.16 -1.89
C LYS A 61 7.30 -4.82 -0.85
N VAL A 62 7.60 -5.72 0.08
CA VAL A 62 8.71 -5.57 1.04
C VAL A 62 10.05 -5.48 0.31
N GLU A 63 10.35 -6.36 -0.66
CA GLU A 63 11.63 -6.31 -1.39
C GLU A 63 11.75 -5.06 -2.29
N GLU A 64 10.64 -4.61 -2.91
CA GLU A 64 10.61 -3.36 -3.69
C GLU A 64 10.87 -2.13 -2.81
N ASP A 65 10.22 -2.04 -1.64
CA ASP A 65 10.40 -0.92 -0.71
C ASP A 65 11.73 -0.97 0.04
N LYS A 66 12.27 -2.17 0.30
CA LYS A 66 13.56 -2.37 0.96
C LYS A 66 14.70 -1.63 0.26
N VAL A 67 14.65 -1.53 -1.07
CA VAL A 67 15.61 -0.74 -1.88
C VAL A 67 15.61 0.74 -1.48
N VAL A 68 14.45 1.31 -1.10
CA VAL A 68 14.32 2.69 -0.62
C VAL A 68 14.74 2.80 0.84
N VAL A 69 14.27 1.88 1.70
CA VAL A 69 14.58 1.85 3.14
C VAL A 69 16.10 1.77 3.39
N ASP A 70 16.79 0.82 2.73
CA ASP A 70 18.24 0.61 2.89
C ASP A 70 19.08 1.77 2.33
N GLN A 71 18.53 2.62 1.45
CA GLN A 71 19.20 3.81 0.91
C GLN A 71 18.95 5.08 1.74
N ASN A 72 17.72 5.31 2.19
CA ASN A 72 17.27 6.59 2.72
C ASN A 72 17.07 6.62 4.25
N LEU A 73 16.71 5.48 4.86
CA LEU A 73 16.13 5.45 6.21
C LEU A 73 17.06 4.82 7.27
N ILE A 74 18.17 4.20 6.88
CA ILE A 74 19.11 3.58 7.82
C ILE A 74 19.77 4.63 8.72
N GLY A 75 19.65 4.45 10.04
CA GLY A 75 20.08 5.39 11.08
C GLY A 75 19.07 6.51 11.37
N LYS A 76 17.99 6.61 10.60
CA LYS A 76 17.00 7.70 10.68
C LYS A 76 15.76 7.29 11.45
N TRP A 77 15.11 8.29 12.03
CA TRP A 77 13.78 8.18 12.61
C TRP A 77 12.71 8.38 11.53
N VAL A 78 11.66 7.56 11.57
CA VAL A 78 10.51 7.62 10.67
C VAL A 78 9.20 7.52 11.46
N PRO A 79 8.10 8.10 10.97
CA PRO A 79 6.76 7.78 11.48
C PRO A 79 6.39 6.35 11.09
N GLN A 80 6.08 5.51 12.07
CA GLN A 80 5.52 4.18 11.86
C GLN A 80 4.02 4.22 12.18
N ILE A 81 3.20 3.77 11.23
CA ILE A 81 1.73 3.91 11.25
C ILE A 81 0.96 2.58 11.26
N SER A 82 1.63 1.45 11.02
CA SER A 82 1.05 0.12 11.29
C SER A 82 2.14 -0.91 11.65
N SER A 83 1.72 -2.04 12.24
CA SER A 83 2.57 -3.16 12.65
C SER A 83 1.74 -4.44 12.84
N LYS A 84 1.32 -5.09 11.76
CA LYS A 84 0.50 -6.31 11.80
C LYS A 84 1.34 -7.58 11.66
N LYS A 85 0.71 -8.71 11.94
CA LYS A 85 1.33 -10.04 11.85
C LYS A 85 0.26 -11.09 11.56
N VAL A 86 0.57 -12.04 10.68
CA VAL A 86 -0.31 -13.18 10.38
C VAL A 86 -0.62 -13.97 11.66
N GLY A 87 -1.90 -14.22 11.92
CA GLY A 87 -2.40 -14.84 13.14
C GLY A 87 -2.47 -13.91 14.36
N MET A 88 -2.30 -12.60 14.20
CA MET A 88 -2.59 -11.62 15.26
C MET A 88 -4.09 -11.40 15.40
N GLU A 89 -4.60 -11.38 16.64
CA GLU A 89 -5.92 -10.80 16.96
C GLU A 89 -5.75 -9.32 17.33
N ALA A 90 -6.27 -8.41 16.50
CA ALA A 90 -6.27 -6.97 16.72
C ALA A 90 -7.44 -6.31 15.96
N ASP A 91 -7.91 -5.16 16.43
CA ASP A 91 -8.94 -4.33 15.77
C ASP A 91 -10.31 -5.02 15.55
N GLY A 92 -10.51 -6.17 16.20
CA GLY A 92 -11.72 -7.00 16.09
C GLY A 92 -11.61 -8.17 15.10
N GLN A 93 -10.47 -8.35 14.42
CA GLN A 93 -10.23 -9.41 13.45
C GLN A 93 -8.97 -10.23 13.76
N VAL A 94 -8.88 -11.41 13.13
CA VAL A 94 -7.60 -12.12 12.95
C VAL A 94 -6.98 -11.58 11.68
N TRP A 95 -5.70 -11.22 11.72
CA TRP A 95 -4.96 -10.70 10.57
C TRP A 95 -4.31 -11.83 9.77
N ASP A 96 -4.43 -11.77 8.46
CA ASP A 96 -3.89 -12.70 7.46
C ASP A 96 -3.18 -11.94 6.33
N GLU A 97 -2.60 -12.63 5.35
CA GLU A 97 -1.83 -11.97 4.29
C GLU A 97 -2.67 -11.08 3.38
N ASP A 98 -3.94 -11.42 3.15
CA ASP A 98 -4.87 -10.61 2.37
C ASP A 98 -5.18 -9.29 3.12
N THR A 99 -5.66 -9.36 4.37
CA THR A 99 -6.04 -8.19 5.17
C THR A 99 -4.86 -7.26 5.51
N ILE A 100 -3.66 -7.80 5.74
CA ILE A 100 -2.45 -6.99 5.97
C ILE A 100 -2.05 -6.22 4.70
N TYR A 101 -2.20 -6.83 3.53
CA TYR A 101 -1.92 -6.16 2.26
C TYR A 101 -2.97 -5.10 1.93
N GLU A 102 -4.25 -5.36 2.22
CA GLU A 102 -5.33 -4.39 2.07
C GLU A 102 -5.14 -3.16 2.97
N GLU A 103 -4.84 -3.31 4.27
CA GLU A 103 -4.55 -2.16 5.15
C GLU A 103 -3.36 -1.34 4.63
N HIS A 104 -2.28 -2.00 4.20
CA HIS A 104 -1.15 -1.29 3.61
C HIS A 104 -1.56 -0.48 2.36
N GLN A 105 -2.45 -1.02 1.51
CA GLN A 105 -3.00 -0.28 0.37
C GLN A 105 -3.91 0.88 0.78
N GLU A 106 -4.73 0.74 1.83
CA GLU A 106 -5.55 1.83 2.36
C GLU A 106 -4.69 2.98 2.89
N LEU A 107 -3.67 2.68 3.71
CA LEU A 107 -2.69 3.67 4.20
C LEU A 107 -1.92 4.33 3.05
N ALA A 108 -1.54 3.57 2.02
CA ALA A 108 -0.92 4.08 0.81
C ALA A 108 -1.87 4.98 -0.02
N ASN A 109 -3.18 4.75 0.02
CA ASN A 109 -4.16 5.63 -0.63
C ASN A 109 -4.42 6.91 0.18
N GLU A 110 -4.36 6.86 1.52
CA GLU A 110 -4.56 8.03 2.39
C GLU A 110 -3.35 8.98 2.41
N TYR A 111 -2.15 8.45 2.69
CA TYR A 111 -0.92 9.24 2.83
C TYR A 111 -0.11 9.37 1.53
N GLY A 112 -0.47 8.59 0.50
CA GLY A 112 0.10 8.64 -0.84
C GLY A 112 1.11 7.53 -1.11
N ALA A 113 0.87 6.72 -2.14
CA ALA A 113 1.56 5.44 -2.37
C ALA A 113 3.06 5.53 -2.70
N SER A 114 3.63 6.73 -2.85
CA SER A 114 5.08 6.97 -2.97
C SER A 114 5.71 7.53 -1.69
N GLN A 115 4.93 7.69 -0.62
CA GLN A 115 5.38 8.07 0.72
C GLN A 115 5.17 6.95 1.75
N VAL A 116 4.55 5.83 1.38
CA VAL A 116 4.21 4.73 2.29
C VAL A 116 5.00 3.48 1.90
N LEU A 117 5.80 2.98 2.84
CA LEU A 117 6.72 1.86 2.65
C LEU A 117 6.39 0.70 3.60
N LEU A 118 6.55 -0.53 3.12
CA LEU A 118 6.36 -1.77 3.86
C LEU A 118 7.71 -2.41 4.21
N LEU A 119 7.84 -2.91 5.44
CA LEU A 119 9.05 -3.57 5.94
C LEU A 119 8.68 -4.91 6.58
N LYS A 120 9.54 -5.93 6.44
CA LYS A 120 9.58 -7.07 7.35
C LYS A 120 10.43 -6.74 8.57
N SER A 121 9.93 -7.08 9.77
CA SER A 121 10.59 -6.72 11.02
C SER A 121 11.91 -7.47 11.25
N GLU A 122 12.07 -8.68 10.70
CA GLU A 122 13.30 -9.48 10.78
C GLU A 122 14.52 -8.88 10.06
N ASP A 123 14.31 -8.00 9.07
CA ASP A 123 15.40 -7.39 8.29
C ASP A 123 16.15 -6.27 9.03
N TYR A 124 15.56 -5.73 10.10
CA TYR A 124 16.08 -4.56 10.81
C TYR A 124 16.18 -4.84 12.32
N ALA A 125 17.41 -4.79 12.84
CA ALA A 125 17.73 -5.00 14.26
C ALA A 125 16.96 -4.09 15.23
N SER A 126 16.38 -2.99 14.75
CA SER A 126 15.45 -2.14 15.49
C SER A 126 14.18 -2.85 15.99
N TYR A 127 13.75 -3.98 15.42
CA TYR A 127 12.56 -4.70 15.88
C TYR A 127 12.92 -5.85 16.81
N ARG A 128 12.15 -6.01 17.90
CA ARG A 128 12.38 -7.04 18.93
C ARG A 128 11.77 -8.40 18.58
N GLN A 129 10.82 -8.43 17.64
CA GLN A 129 10.08 -9.64 17.25
C GLN A 129 10.02 -9.74 15.71
N PRO A 130 10.34 -10.91 15.12
CA PRO A 130 10.25 -11.16 13.68
C PRO A 130 8.82 -11.51 13.23
N GLY A 131 8.59 -11.50 11.92
CA GLY A 131 7.33 -11.89 11.27
C GLY A 131 6.24 -10.83 11.41
N TYR A 132 6.60 -9.56 11.60
CA TYR A 132 5.67 -8.44 11.48
C TYR A 132 5.87 -7.75 10.13
N TYR A 133 4.77 -7.41 9.50
CA TYR A 133 4.71 -6.45 8.40
C TYR A 133 4.46 -5.07 9.00
N VAL A 134 5.32 -4.11 8.66
CA VAL A 134 5.38 -2.80 9.30
C VAL A 134 5.26 -1.72 8.24
N THR A 135 4.29 -0.82 8.38
CA THR A 135 4.07 0.30 7.47
C THR A 135 4.64 1.58 8.08
N VAL A 136 5.51 2.26 7.34
CA VAL A 136 6.12 3.56 7.72
C VAL A 136 5.92 4.60 6.63
N ILE A 137 6.19 5.84 6.97
CA ILE A 137 6.31 6.95 6.01
C ILE A 137 7.77 7.12 5.56
N ASP A 138 7.99 7.31 4.26
CA ASP A 138 9.28 7.75 3.68
C ASP A 138 9.53 9.23 4.03
N SER A 139 9.87 9.47 5.29
CA SER A 139 10.24 10.77 5.82
C SER A 139 11.26 10.56 6.92
N SER A 140 12.53 10.75 6.57
CA SER A 140 13.68 10.53 7.43
C SER A 140 14.01 11.76 8.28
N TYR A 141 14.08 11.55 9.59
CA TYR A 141 14.42 12.57 10.58
C TYR A 141 15.67 12.17 11.37
N ASP A 142 16.43 13.17 11.84
CA ASP A 142 17.57 12.94 12.75
C ASP A 142 17.15 12.89 14.23
N ASP A 143 15.99 13.45 14.57
CA ASP A 143 15.39 13.43 15.91
C ASP A 143 14.02 12.73 15.91
N PRO A 144 13.69 11.88 16.91
CA PRO A 144 12.37 11.28 17.01
C PRO A 144 11.22 12.29 17.17
N ASP A 145 11.44 13.45 17.80
CA ASP A 145 10.35 14.42 18.06
C ASP A 145 9.83 15.09 16.78
N ASP A 146 10.63 15.14 15.71
CA ASP A 146 10.22 15.57 14.37
C ASP A 146 9.35 14.49 13.69
N ALA A 147 9.72 13.21 13.79
CA ALA A 147 8.89 12.10 13.31
C ALA A 147 7.54 12.04 14.06
N LEU A 148 7.53 12.32 15.37
CA LEU A 148 6.29 12.49 16.13
C LEU A 148 5.51 13.77 15.73
N GLN A 149 6.15 14.78 15.14
CA GLN A 149 5.45 15.95 14.61
C GLN A 149 4.62 15.60 13.36
N TRP A 150 5.09 14.65 12.54
CA TRP A 150 4.29 14.07 11.46
C TRP A 150 3.03 13.38 12.02
N CYS A 151 3.17 12.49 13.01
CA CYS A 151 2.04 11.81 13.66
C CYS A 151 0.97 12.81 14.14
N ARG A 152 1.41 13.84 14.87
CA ARG A 152 0.52 14.90 15.40
C ARG A 152 -0.12 15.77 14.31
N PHE A 153 0.56 15.99 13.19
CA PHE A 153 0.02 16.76 12.06
C PHE A 153 -1.16 16.03 11.40
N TYR A 154 -1.05 14.71 11.22
CA TYR A 154 -2.14 13.86 10.74
C TYR A 154 -3.14 13.45 11.85
N SER A 155 -2.99 13.99 13.06
CA SER A 155 -3.86 13.74 14.23
C SER A 155 -3.94 12.26 14.67
N LEU A 156 -2.91 11.47 14.35
CA LEU A 156 -2.78 10.09 14.82
C LEU A 156 -2.27 10.06 16.27
N ASP A 157 -2.87 9.22 17.11
CA ASP A 157 -2.48 9.07 18.53
C ASP A 157 -1.30 8.10 18.73
N ALA A 158 -0.96 7.83 20.00
CA ALA A 158 0.19 7.00 20.38
C ALA A 158 0.06 5.50 19.99
N ASP A 159 -1.16 5.00 19.80
CA ASP A 159 -1.42 3.61 19.39
C ASP A 159 -1.38 3.50 17.84
N HIS A 160 -1.81 4.54 17.13
CA HIS A 160 -1.84 4.60 15.67
C HIS A 160 -0.57 5.18 15.00
N CYS A 161 0.26 5.95 15.72
CA CYS A 161 1.52 6.47 15.17
C CYS A 161 2.59 6.75 16.23
N TYR A 162 3.80 6.24 16.00
CA TYR A 162 4.98 6.49 16.83
C TYR A 162 6.27 6.59 16.01
N ALA A 163 7.31 7.20 16.59
CA ALA A 163 8.59 7.36 15.93
C ALA A 163 9.45 6.10 16.10
N LYS A 164 9.97 5.60 14.98
CA LYS A 164 10.78 4.40 14.89
C LYS A 164 12.13 4.72 14.25
N GLN A 165 13.24 4.33 14.86
CA GLN A 165 14.55 4.40 14.18
C GLN A 165 14.78 3.11 13.40
N ILE A 166 15.17 3.20 12.13
CA ILE A 166 15.45 2.02 11.29
C ILE A 166 16.96 1.73 11.27
N ASN A 167 17.38 0.60 11.85
CA ASN A 167 18.78 0.20 11.96
C ASN A 167 18.94 -1.29 11.60
N THR A 168 19.98 -1.63 10.84
CA THR A 168 20.39 -3.03 10.57
C THR A 168 21.29 -3.62 11.67
N THR A 169 21.73 -2.81 12.63
CA THR A 169 22.57 -3.22 13.77
C THR A 169 22.18 -2.49 15.06
N GLY A 170 22.85 -2.77 16.19
CA GLY A 170 22.61 -2.09 17.47
C GLY A 170 21.51 -2.71 18.34
N GLY A 171 20.46 -3.25 17.72
CA GLY A 171 19.33 -3.87 18.42
C GLY A 171 18.15 -2.92 18.66
N PRO A 172 17.06 -3.40 19.31
CA PRO A 172 15.79 -2.67 19.36
C PRO A 172 15.73 -1.60 20.46
N ASP A 173 16.63 -1.64 21.44
CA ASP A 173 16.55 -0.79 22.63
C ASP A 173 16.95 0.66 22.31
N GLY A 174 16.05 1.60 22.61
CA GLY A 174 16.20 3.02 22.24
C GLY A 174 15.74 3.37 20.82
N THR A 175 15.29 2.41 20.00
CA THR A 175 14.87 2.63 18.59
C THR A 175 13.37 2.95 18.41
N THR A 176 12.67 3.29 19.50
CA THR A 176 11.24 3.66 19.49
C THR A 176 11.00 4.78 20.50
N ARG A 177 10.24 5.80 20.09
CA ARG A 177 9.77 6.91 20.93
C ARG A 177 8.25 7.04 20.69
N LEU A 178 7.47 6.97 21.77
CA LEU A 178 6.02 7.16 21.73
C LEU A 178 5.66 8.66 21.85
N GLN A 179 4.41 8.99 21.54
CA GLN A 179 3.84 10.31 21.87
C GLN A 179 3.60 10.43 23.40
N GLU A 180 3.56 11.67 23.91
CA GLU A 180 3.28 12.02 25.31
C GLU A 180 2.00 12.88 25.44
#